data_AF-A0AAX4FIK5-F1
#
_entry.id   AF-A0AAX4FIK5-F1
#
_cell.length_a   1.000
_cell.length_b   1.000
_cell.length_c   1.000
_cell.angle_alpha   90.00
_cell.angle_beta   90.00
_cell.angle_gamma   90.00
#
_symmetry.space_group_name_H-M   'P 1'
#
loop_
_entity.id
_entity.type
_entity.pdbx_description
1 polymer ?
#
loop_
_entity_poly.entity_id
_entity_poly.type
_entity_poly.pdbx_seq_one_letter_code
_entity_poly.pdbx_strand_id
1 'polypeptide(L)'
;MIKSYLINMQRSGDRLQAMSARFDALGLPFERIAAIDGATLTDEQIADFVRERPLEGSGDAFSAGPRKWTASNIGCFLSHQAAWRIAADSDDAYTAIFEDDMHLSDALPALLGSTDWLPGGRSIVRLEPSYNRIKLDAKVADVAGRQLRLVRPSTYQHCWPVCAGALIISRDAARLLLAAKARWHTMADIFLFGWNESPVAHQLSTYQLSPAACIQDKFFHAAAENIVFTSTIDAPLTHAQKQRSTHWKAKATALLRVAQGYRKVVFAP
;
A
#
# COMPACT_ATOMS: atom_id res chain seq x y z
N MET A 1 -18.50 -7.21 11.80
CA MET A 1 -17.61 -6.03 11.92
C MET A 1 -16.17 -6.48 11.75
N ILE A 2 -15.39 -5.74 10.98
CA ILE A 2 -13.97 -5.99 10.70
C ILE A 2 -13.16 -5.20 11.73
N LYS A 3 -12.22 -5.87 12.42
CA LYS A 3 -11.32 -5.19 13.36
C LYS A 3 -10.30 -4.32 12.63
N SER A 4 -10.07 -3.13 13.15
CA SER A 4 -9.14 -2.14 12.63
C SER A 4 -7.86 -2.12 13.46
N TYR A 5 -6.72 -2.13 12.78
CA TYR A 5 -5.41 -2.01 13.39
C TYR A 5 -4.65 -0.81 12.81
N LEU A 6 -4.03 -0.03 13.69
CA LEU A 6 -3.25 1.16 13.33
C LEU A 6 -1.77 0.91 13.59
N ILE A 7 -0.97 0.83 12.53
CA ILE A 7 0.49 0.84 12.60
C ILE A 7 0.94 2.27 12.92
N ASN A 8 1.58 2.46 14.07
CA ASN A 8 2.07 3.76 14.50
C ASN A 8 3.38 3.62 15.26
N MET A 9 4.34 4.51 14.97
CA MET A 9 5.63 4.52 15.65
C MET A 9 5.50 5.03 17.09
N GLN A 10 6.25 4.45 18.02
CA GLN A 10 6.18 4.83 19.43
C GLN A 10 6.48 6.33 19.66
N ARG A 11 7.43 6.89 18.91
CA ARG A 11 7.83 8.30 18.98
C ARG A 11 6.84 9.27 18.30
N SER A 12 5.89 8.79 17.51
CA SER A 12 4.95 9.61 16.72
C SER A 12 3.61 9.76 17.43
N GLY A 13 3.64 10.35 18.63
CA GLY A 13 2.45 10.54 19.48
C GLY A 13 1.47 11.56 18.92
N ASP A 14 1.95 12.58 18.20
CA ASP A 14 1.16 13.56 17.47
C ASP A 14 0.32 12.91 16.37
N ARG A 15 0.92 12.02 15.57
CA ARG A 15 0.23 11.26 14.52
C ARG A 15 -0.79 10.28 15.11
N LEU A 16 -0.45 9.64 16.23
CA LEU A 16 -1.39 8.80 16.96
C LEU A 16 -2.62 9.60 17.41
N GLN A 17 -2.41 10.76 18.04
CA GLN A 17 -3.50 11.62 18.49
C GLN A 17 -4.39 12.07 17.34
N ALA A 18 -3.79 12.49 16.22
CA ALA A 18 -4.52 12.90 15.03
C ALA A 18 -5.36 11.74 14.44
N MET A 19 -4.79 10.53 14.36
CA MET A 19 -5.52 9.35 13.90
C MET A 19 -6.62 8.94 14.87
N SER A 20 -6.36 8.95 16.19
CA SER A 20 -7.38 8.69 17.20
C SER A 20 -8.59 9.60 17.02
N ALA A 21 -8.37 10.91 16.89
CA ALA A 21 -9.45 11.86 16.67
C ALA A 21 -10.26 11.57 15.39
N ARG A 22 -9.60 11.13 14.31
CA ARG A 22 -10.28 10.75 13.05
C ARG A 22 -11.11 9.47 13.20
N PHE A 23 -10.58 8.45 13.88
CA PHE A 23 -11.30 7.22 14.16
C PHE A 23 -12.49 7.46 15.11
N ASP A 24 -12.29 8.26 16.16
CA ASP A 24 -13.33 8.65 17.13
C ASP A 24 -14.47 9.42 16.46
N ALA A 25 -14.15 10.34 15.54
CA ALA A 25 -15.16 11.09 14.76
C ALA A 25 -16.04 10.18 13.90
N LEU A 26 -15.54 8.99 13.53
CA LEU A 26 -16.28 7.97 12.78
C LEU A 26 -16.93 6.91 13.68
N GLY A 27 -16.74 6.99 15.00
CA GLY A 27 -17.20 5.97 15.95
C GLY A 27 -16.55 4.60 15.72
N LEU A 28 -15.33 4.56 15.17
CA LEU A 28 -14.62 3.34 14.83
C LEU A 28 -13.52 3.04 15.84
N PRO A 29 -13.59 1.93 16.59
CA PRO A 29 -12.48 1.51 17.43
C PRO A 29 -11.32 0.98 16.58
N PHE A 30 -10.11 1.10 17.09
CA PHE A 30 -8.92 0.47 16.52
C PHE A 30 -7.98 -0.03 17.62
N GLU A 31 -7.15 -1.00 17.28
CA GLU A 31 -6.04 -1.47 18.11
C GLU A 31 -4.71 -0.96 17.54
N ARG A 32 -3.84 -0.43 18.40
CA ARG A 32 -2.54 0.08 17.98
C ARG A 32 -1.54 -1.06 17.83
N ILE A 33 -0.87 -1.12 16.69
CA ILE A 33 0.33 -1.92 16.44
C ILE A 33 1.53 -0.99 16.62
N ALA A 34 2.39 -1.32 17.58
CA ALA A 34 3.67 -0.62 17.74
C ALA A 34 4.55 -0.87 16.52
N ALA A 35 4.74 0.16 15.69
CA ALA A 35 5.58 0.05 14.51
C ALA A 35 7.05 -0.09 14.92
N ILE A 36 7.78 -0.87 14.13
CA ILE A 36 9.21 -1.09 14.28
C ILE A 36 9.95 0.10 13.67
N ASP A 37 10.72 0.76 14.52
CA ASP A 37 11.48 1.94 14.16
C ASP A 37 12.80 1.52 13.51
N GLY A 38 12.93 1.76 12.20
CA GLY A 38 14.16 1.49 11.48
C GLY A 38 15.39 2.15 12.11
N ALA A 39 15.22 3.33 12.72
CA ALA A 39 16.32 4.07 13.32
C ALA A 39 16.88 3.43 14.61
N THR A 40 16.17 2.46 15.20
CA THR A 40 16.64 1.73 16.38
C THR A 40 17.35 0.43 16.04
N LEU A 41 17.42 0.06 14.76
CA LEU A 41 18.13 -1.14 14.31
C LEU A 41 19.64 -0.92 14.34
N THR A 42 20.39 -1.91 14.84
CA THR A 42 21.85 -1.90 14.78
C THR A 42 22.35 -2.28 13.39
N ASP A 43 23.58 -1.89 13.05
CA ASP A 43 24.20 -2.27 11.78
C ASP A 43 24.26 -3.79 11.58
N GLU A 44 24.47 -4.55 12.66
CA GLU A 44 24.46 -6.03 12.64
C GLU A 44 23.07 -6.58 12.31
N GLN A 45 22.01 -6.06 12.95
CA GLN A 45 20.63 -6.45 12.64
C GLN A 45 20.25 -6.13 11.19
N ILE A 46 20.69 -4.98 10.68
CA ILE A 46 20.48 -4.59 9.28
C ILE A 46 21.23 -5.54 8.35
N ALA A 47 22.51 -5.83 8.63
CA ALA A 47 23.32 -6.72 7.82
C ALA A 47 22.74 -8.14 7.77
N ASP A 48 22.28 -8.66 8.90
CA ASP A 48 21.61 -9.96 9.01
C ASP A 48 20.31 -9.99 8.22
N PHE A 49 19.46 -8.97 8.38
CA PHE A 49 18.20 -8.86 7.66
C PHE A 49 18.40 -8.85 6.15
N VAL A 50 19.38 -8.06 5.66
CA VAL A 50 19.72 -7.93 4.25
C VAL A 50 20.28 -9.22 3.68
N ARG A 51 21.15 -9.93 4.42
CA ARG A 51 21.74 -11.20 3.99
C ARG A 51 20.67 -12.26 3.69
N GLU A 52 19.61 -12.31 4.48
CA GLU A 52 18.50 -13.25 4.29
C GLU A 52 17.50 -12.82 3.20
N ARG A 53 17.50 -11.53 2.84
CA ARG A 53 16.50 -10.89 1.96
C ARG A 53 17.21 -10.14 0.83
N PRO A 54 18.00 -10.82 -0.02
CA PRO A 54 18.70 -10.19 -1.12
C PRO A 54 17.70 -9.54 -2.08
N LEU A 55 18.01 -8.32 -2.52
CA LEU A 55 17.24 -7.59 -3.53
C LEU A 55 17.92 -7.64 -4.91
N GLU A 56 18.72 -8.68 -5.14
CA GLU A 56 19.38 -8.94 -6.43
C GLU A 56 18.32 -9.15 -7.51
N GLY A 57 18.39 -8.36 -8.60
CA GLY A 57 17.38 -8.37 -9.65
C GLY A 57 16.12 -7.55 -9.34
N SER A 58 16.06 -6.87 -8.19
CA SER A 58 15.05 -5.82 -7.97
C SER A 58 15.37 -4.54 -8.77
N GLY A 59 14.42 -3.61 -8.79
CA GLY A 59 14.54 -2.38 -9.57
C GLY A 59 13.95 -2.53 -10.97
N ASP A 60 13.69 -1.41 -11.61
CA ASP A 60 13.10 -1.34 -12.95
C ASP A 60 13.95 -0.46 -13.88
N ALA A 61 13.49 -0.29 -15.13
CA ALA A 61 14.16 0.57 -16.11
C ALA A 61 14.26 2.05 -15.70
N PHE A 62 13.57 2.46 -14.63
CA PHE A 62 13.63 3.80 -14.05
C PHE A 62 14.50 3.87 -12.80
N SER A 63 14.97 2.73 -12.30
CA SER A 63 15.83 2.59 -11.13
C SER A 63 17.30 2.69 -11.56
N ALA A 64 18.14 3.36 -10.76
CA ALA A 64 19.59 3.49 -11.02
C ALA A 64 20.39 2.19 -10.74
N GLY A 65 19.70 1.07 -10.56
CA GLY A 65 20.24 -0.22 -10.16
C GLY A 65 19.26 -0.98 -9.25
N PRO A 66 19.69 -2.11 -8.67
CA PRO A 66 18.92 -2.83 -7.68
C PRO A 66 18.54 -1.94 -6.49
N ARG A 67 17.33 -2.16 -5.97
CA ARG A 67 16.87 -1.49 -4.76
C ARG A 67 17.73 -1.95 -3.58
N LYS A 68 17.80 -1.10 -2.56
CA LYS A 68 18.54 -1.37 -1.33
C LYS A 68 17.60 -1.25 -0.15
N TRP A 69 17.75 -2.14 0.82
CA TRP A 69 17.09 -1.99 2.10
C TRP A 69 17.67 -0.78 2.81
N THR A 70 16.81 0.20 3.09
CA THR A 70 17.10 1.24 4.07
C THR A 70 16.57 0.80 5.42
N ALA A 71 17.15 1.30 6.52
CA ALA A 71 16.65 1.02 7.86
C ALA A 71 15.14 1.34 7.99
N SER A 72 14.70 2.45 7.40
CA SER A 72 13.28 2.83 7.32
C SER A 72 12.42 1.81 6.58
N ASN A 73 12.88 1.27 5.44
CA ASN A 73 12.13 0.23 4.71
C ASN A 73 12.10 -1.10 5.47
N ILE A 74 13.15 -1.44 6.21
CA ILE A 74 13.18 -2.63 7.07
C ILE A 74 12.12 -2.47 8.17
N GLY A 75 12.13 -1.34 8.89
CA GLY A 75 11.14 -1.06 9.93
C GLY A 75 9.70 -1.08 9.41
N CYS A 76 9.46 -0.48 8.24
CA CYS A 76 8.16 -0.53 7.56
C CYS A 76 7.74 -1.98 7.24
N PHE A 77 8.60 -2.76 6.57
CA PHE A 77 8.29 -4.15 6.23
C PHE A 77 7.99 -5.01 7.47
N LEU A 78 8.81 -4.89 8.51
CA LEU A 78 8.60 -5.66 9.74
C LEU A 78 7.30 -5.23 10.47
N SER A 79 6.94 -3.95 10.42
CA SER A 79 5.66 -3.46 10.97
C SER A 79 4.46 -4.04 10.24
N HIS A 80 4.52 -4.08 8.90
CA HIS A 80 3.50 -4.76 8.08
C HIS A 80 3.47 -6.26 8.36
N GLN A 81 4.62 -6.91 8.51
CA GLN A 81 4.71 -8.32 8.86
C GLN A 81 4.07 -8.63 10.23
N ALA A 82 4.23 -7.74 11.21
CA ALA A 82 3.53 -7.85 12.50
C ALA A 82 2.00 -7.73 12.33
N ALA A 83 1.53 -6.82 11.49
CA ALA A 83 0.10 -6.70 11.17
C ALA A 83 -0.44 -7.95 10.43
N TRP A 84 0.33 -8.53 9.52
CA TRP A 84 -0.03 -9.79 8.86
C TRP A 84 -0.06 -10.95 9.85
N ARG A 85 0.83 -10.99 10.85
CA ARG A 85 0.79 -11.99 11.92
C ARG A 85 -0.53 -11.93 12.68
N ILE A 86 -0.95 -10.74 13.10
CA ILE A 86 -2.25 -10.52 13.76
C ILE A 86 -3.38 -11.05 12.88
N ALA A 87 -3.41 -10.68 11.59
CA ALA A 87 -4.45 -11.13 10.67
C ALA A 87 -4.46 -12.65 10.44
N ALA A 88 -3.28 -13.29 10.42
CA ALA A 88 -3.13 -14.72 10.19
C ALA A 88 -3.55 -15.59 11.40
N ASP A 89 -3.32 -15.06 12.60
CA ASP A 89 -3.59 -15.70 13.89
C ASP A 89 -5.01 -15.38 14.42
N SER A 90 -5.71 -14.41 13.83
CA SER A 90 -7.07 -14.03 14.21
C SER A 90 -8.12 -15.10 13.85
N ASP A 91 -9.15 -15.21 14.68
CA ASP A 91 -10.38 -15.96 14.35
C ASP A 91 -11.22 -15.27 13.27
N ASP A 92 -11.08 -13.94 13.14
CA ASP A 92 -11.77 -13.15 12.12
C ASP A 92 -11.24 -13.47 10.71
N ALA A 93 -12.15 -13.56 9.73
CA ALA A 93 -11.77 -13.85 8.35
C ALA A 93 -11.00 -12.71 7.68
N TYR A 94 -11.17 -11.48 8.16
CA TYR A 94 -10.59 -10.26 7.60
C TYR A 94 -10.11 -9.31 8.69
N THR A 95 -9.10 -8.53 8.35
CA THR A 95 -8.51 -7.52 9.22
C THR A 95 -8.26 -6.24 8.41
N ALA A 96 -8.65 -5.09 8.96
CA ALA A 96 -8.34 -3.79 8.37
C ALA A 96 -7.04 -3.24 8.99
N ILE A 97 -6.11 -2.79 8.16
CA ILE A 97 -4.80 -2.30 8.55
C ILE A 97 -4.63 -0.88 8.01
N PHE A 98 -4.22 0.04 8.87
CA PHE A 98 -4.01 1.45 8.57
C PHE A 98 -2.63 1.91 9.06
N GLU A 99 -1.99 2.83 8.33
CA GLU A 99 -0.83 3.61 8.78
C GLU A 99 -1.28 4.92 9.45
N ASP A 100 -0.37 5.59 10.15
CA ASP A 100 -0.65 6.74 11.02
C ASP A 100 -0.68 8.11 10.34
N ASP A 101 -0.69 8.16 9.00
CA ASP A 101 -0.84 9.36 8.16
C ASP A 101 -2.03 9.26 7.19
N MET A 102 -3.13 8.66 7.62
CA MET A 102 -4.33 8.55 6.78
C MET A 102 -5.35 9.65 7.05
N HIS A 103 -5.92 10.18 5.96
CA HIS A 103 -7.26 10.80 5.97
C HIS A 103 -8.30 9.71 5.69
N LEU A 104 -9.42 9.78 6.39
CA LEU A 104 -10.44 8.75 6.42
C LEU A 104 -11.77 9.28 5.88
N SER A 105 -12.49 8.46 5.13
CA SER A 105 -13.82 8.78 4.63
C SER A 105 -14.92 8.45 5.63
N ASP A 106 -16.01 9.22 5.57
CA ASP A 106 -17.27 8.98 6.30
C ASP A 106 -17.94 7.63 5.98
N ALA A 107 -17.52 6.97 4.90
CA ALA A 107 -18.02 5.67 4.50
C ALA A 107 -17.34 4.49 5.20
N LEU A 108 -16.22 4.71 5.91
CA LEU A 108 -15.50 3.62 6.58
C LEU A 108 -16.38 2.83 7.57
N PRO A 109 -17.25 3.44 8.40
CA PRO A 109 -18.15 2.68 9.27
C PRO A 109 -19.01 1.66 8.51
N ALA A 110 -19.55 2.04 7.36
CA ALA A 110 -20.34 1.14 6.52
C ALA A 110 -19.48 0.05 5.86
N LEU A 111 -18.25 0.39 5.44
CA LEU A 111 -17.31 -0.56 4.82
C LEU A 111 -16.82 -1.62 5.81
N LEU A 112 -16.55 -1.22 7.06
CA LEU A 112 -16.01 -2.09 8.11
C LEU A 112 -17.11 -2.80 8.92
N GLY A 113 -18.36 -2.37 8.78
CA GLY A 113 -19.50 -2.97 9.49
C GLY A 113 -19.79 -4.42 9.06
N SER A 114 -19.57 -4.76 7.78
CA SER A 114 -19.89 -6.08 7.21
C SER A 114 -18.74 -6.65 6.36
N THR A 115 -18.67 -7.98 6.31
CA THR A 115 -17.77 -8.75 5.45
C THR A 115 -18.44 -9.26 4.16
N ASP A 116 -19.75 -9.04 3.98
CA ASP A 116 -20.55 -9.68 2.92
C ASP A 116 -20.12 -9.27 1.50
N TRP A 117 -19.53 -8.08 1.38
CA TRP A 117 -19.02 -7.54 0.12
C TRP A 117 -17.58 -7.94 -0.17
N LEU A 118 -16.89 -8.55 0.80
CA LEU A 118 -15.47 -8.90 0.67
C LEU A 118 -15.29 -10.21 -0.11
N PRO A 119 -14.30 -10.24 -1.02
CA PRO A 119 -14.00 -11.44 -1.77
C PRO A 119 -13.29 -12.44 -0.86
N GLY A 120 -13.77 -13.69 -0.81
CA GLY A 120 -13.13 -14.77 -0.06
C GLY A 120 -11.74 -15.17 -0.57
N GLY A 121 -11.17 -16.21 0.03
CA GLY A 121 -9.86 -16.72 -0.35
C GLY A 121 -8.73 -15.76 0.01
N ARG A 122 -7.70 -15.67 -0.84
CA ARG A 122 -6.47 -14.89 -0.60
C ARG A 122 -6.60 -13.45 -1.11
N SER A 123 -7.58 -12.75 -0.59
CA SER A 123 -7.89 -11.40 -1.03
C SER A 123 -7.19 -10.30 -0.23
N ILE A 124 -6.89 -9.21 -0.93
CA ILE A 124 -6.51 -7.92 -0.37
C ILE A 124 -7.39 -6.86 -1.02
N VAL A 125 -8.08 -6.05 -0.22
CA VAL A 125 -8.84 -4.89 -0.69
C VAL A 125 -8.10 -3.62 -0.32
N ARG A 126 -7.69 -2.86 -1.34
CA ARG A 126 -7.04 -1.56 -1.16
C ARG A 126 -8.08 -0.50 -0.84
N LEU A 127 -7.91 0.18 0.30
CA LEU A 127 -8.76 1.28 0.74
C LEU A 127 -8.23 2.63 0.29
N GLU A 128 -6.95 2.72 -0.06
CA GLU A 128 -6.34 3.95 -0.55
C GLU A 128 -6.31 4.06 -2.08
N PRO A 129 -6.13 5.29 -2.62
CA PRO A 129 -5.95 5.52 -4.01
C PRO A 129 -4.79 4.74 -4.60
N SER A 130 -4.80 4.81 -5.90
CA SER A 130 -3.64 4.54 -6.68
C SER A 130 -2.93 5.81 -7.07
N TYR A 131 -1.63 5.84 -6.82
CA TYR A 131 -0.81 6.93 -7.34
C TYR A 131 -0.82 6.96 -8.88
N ASN A 132 -0.55 5.81 -9.49
CA ASN A 132 -0.58 5.63 -10.94
C ASN A 132 -1.96 5.15 -11.42
N ARG A 133 -2.23 5.19 -12.73
CA ARG A 133 -3.46 4.56 -13.26
C ARG A 133 -3.35 3.03 -13.23
N ILE A 134 -4.43 2.35 -12.84
CA ILE A 134 -4.57 0.86 -12.85
C ILE A 134 -5.44 0.39 -13.97
N LYS A 135 -5.25 -0.87 -14.35
CA LYS A 135 -6.27 -1.62 -15.06
C LYS A 135 -7.18 -2.31 -14.05
N LEU A 136 -8.47 -2.00 -14.15
CA LEU A 136 -9.52 -2.62 -13.35
C LEU A 136 -10.34 -3.54 -14.23
N ASP A 137 -10.64 -4.72 -13.72
CA ASP A 137 -11.54 -5.68 -14.34
C ASP A 137 -13.01 -5.37 -13.97
N ALA A 138 -13.89 -6.36 -14.19
CA ALA A 138 -15.29 -6.31 -13.82
C ALA A 138 -15.50 -5.91 -12.35
N LYS A 139 -16.63 -5.24 -12.13
CA LYS A 139 -17.13 -4.91 -10.79
C LYS A 139 -17.53 -6.19 -10.08
N VAL A 140 -17.12 -6.31 -8.83
CA VAL A 140 -17.35 -7.47 -7.96
C VAL A 140 -18.48 -7.18 -6.97
N ALA A 141 -18.48 -5.98 -6.40
CA ALA A 141 -19.50 -5.54 -5.44
C ALA A 141 -19.69 -4.02 -5.49
N ASP A 142 -20.83 -3.57 -4.97
CA ASP A 142 -21.07 -2.17 -4.58
C ASP A 142 -21.26 -2.13 -3.06
N VAL A 143 -20.60 -1.19 -2.38
CA VAL A 143 -20.69 -1.01 -0.93
C VAL A 143 -20.47 0.46 -0.60
N ALA A 144 -21.33 1.04 0.23
CA ALA A 144 -21.19 2.43 0.71
C ALA A 144 -20.88 3.46 -0.42
N GLY A 145 -21.60 3.37 -1.54
CA GLY A 145 -21.42 4.26 -2.70
C GLY A 145 -20.12 4.03 -3.50
N ARG A 146 -19.41 2.93 -3.26
CA ARG A 146 -18.11 2.60 -3.89
C ARG A 146 -18.18 1.26 -4.60
N GLN A 147 -17.42 1.13 -5.67
CA GLN A 147 -17.28 -0.10 -6.43
C GLN A 147 -16.03 -0.85 -5.99
N LEU A 148 -16.19 -2.13 -5.66
CA LEU A 148 -15.07 -3.05 -5.54
C LEU A 148 -14.79 -3.67 -6.92
N ARG A 149 -13.55 -3.54 -7.39
CA ARG A 149 -13.12 -4.10 -8.68
C ARG A 149 -11.84 -4.90 -8.52
N LEU A 150 -11.76 -6.02 -9.24
CA LEU A 150 -10.52 -6.80 -9.31
C LEU A 150 -9.45 -5.97 -10.04
N VAL A 151 -8.26 -5.91 -9.47
CA VAL A 151 -7.10 -5.29 -10.13
C VAL A 151 -6.55 -6.29 -11.13
N ARG A 152 -6.46 -5.88 -12.40
CA ARG A 152 -5.82 -6.70 -13.44
C ARG A 152 -4.33 -6.37 -13.47
N PRO A 153 -3.45 -7.33 -13.11
CA PRO A 153 -2.01 -7.12 -13.21
C PRO A 153 -1.60 -6.85 -14.65
N SER A 154 -0.58 -6.01 -14.84
CA SER A 154 -0.02 -5.70 -16.15
C SER A 154 1.49 -5.77 -16.08
N THR A 155 2.11 -6.50 -17.00
CA THR A 155 3.56 -6.59 -17.14
C THR A 155 4.21 -5.24 -17.47
N TYR A 156 3.44 -4.30 -18.06
CA TYR A 156 3.87 -2.94 -18.39
C TYR A 156 3.68 -1.92 -17.25
N GLN A 157 3.07 -2.34 -16.13
CA GLN A 157 2.93 -1.51 -14.93
C GLN A 157 4.13 -1.76 -14.01
N HIS A 158 5.26 -1.16 -14.35
CA HIS A 158 6.52 -1.31 -13.59
C HIS A 158 6.55 -0.59 -12.24
N CYS A 159 5.43 0.03 -11.83
CA CYS A 159 5.33 0.80 -10.60
C CYS A 159 3.84 0.92 -10.24
N TRP A 160 3.34 -0.04 -9.46
CA TRP A 160 1.95 0.01 -9.00
C TRP A 160 1.68 -0.96 -7.85
N PRO A 161 0.91 -0.58 -6.82
CA PRO A 161 0.73 0.72 -6.18
C PRO A 161 1.81 0.96 -5.12
N VAL A 162 2.22 2.22 -4.98
CA VAL A 162 3.38 2.63 -4.16
C VAL A 162 3.06 2.71 -2.66
N CYS A 163 1.93 2.13 -2.27
CA CYS A 163 1.33 2.37 -0.96
C CYS A 163 0.50 1.16 -0.51
N ALA A 164 0.69 0.82 0.77
CA ALA A 164 -0.08 -0.14 1.54
C ALA A 164 -0.58 0.50 2.86
N GLY A 165 -0.78 1.82 2.87
CA GLY A 165 -1.13 2.61 4.05
C GLY A 165 -2.56 2.38 4.54
N ALA A 166 -3.47 1.86 3.72
CA ALA A 166 -4.78 1.41 4.18
C ALA A 166 -5.34 0.26 3.31
N LEU A 167 -5.59 -0.88 3.95
CA LEU A 167 -6.11 -2.08 3.28
C LEU A 167 -6.95 -2.96 4.21
N ILE A 168 -7.76 -3.83 3.62
CA ILE A 168 -8.36 -4.99 4.29
C ILE A 168 -7.67 -6.23 3.74
N ILE A 169 -7.19 -7.11 4.61
CA ILE A 169 -6.55 -8.36 4.24
C ILE A 169 -7.33 -9.55 4.78
N SER A 170 -7.49 -10.59 3.96
CA SER A 170 -8.00 -11.89 4.40
C SER A 170 -6.97 -12.64 5.23
N ARG A 171 -7.43 -13.43 6.20
CA ARG A 171 -6.57 -14.33 6.97
C ARG A 171 -5.73 -15.25 6.08
N ASP A 172 -6.30 -15.75 4.99
CA ASP A 172 -5.61 -16.65 4.06
C ASP A 172 -4.50 -15.93 3.26
N ALA A 173 -4.72 -14.66 2.87
CA ALA A 173 -3.67 -13.84 2.28
C ALA A 173 -2.55 -13.55 3.28
N ALA A 174 -2.89 -13.25 4.53
CA ALA A 174 -1.92 -13.00 5.59
C ALA A 174 -1.04 -14.25 5.87
N ARG A 175 -1.66 -15.44 5.94
CA ARG A 175 -0.93 -16.72 6.07
C ARG A 175 -0.01 -16.98 4.88
N LEU A 176 -0.45 -16.68 3.67
CA LEU A 176 0.38 -16.81 2.48
C LEU A 176 1.62 -15.89 2.55
N LEU A 177 1.44 -14.63 2.96
CA LEU A 177 2.54 -13.67 3.11
C LEU A 177 3.57 -14.15 4.13
N LEU A 178 3.12 -14.70 5.27
CA LEU A 178 4.00 -15.19 6.33
C LEU A 178 4.70 -16.52 5.99
N ALA A 179 4.11 -17.33 5.10
CA ALA A 179 4.71 -18.58 4.63
C ALA A 179 5.80 -18.35 3.57
N ALA A 180 5.93 -17.11 3.05
CA ALA A 180 6.93 -16.79 2.06
C ALA A 180 8.36 -16.88 2.63
N LYS A 181 9.28 -17.43 1.83
CA LYS A 181 10.70 -17.50 2.21
C LYS A 181 11.30 -16.10 2.22
N ALA A 182 12.19 -15.82 3.19
CA ALA A 182 12.84 -14.53 3.35
C ALA A 182 13.48 -13.97 2.06
N ARG A 183 14.09 -14.83 1.25
CA ARG A 183 14.68 -14.44 -0.05
C ARG A 183 13.72 -13.77 -1.04
N TRP A 184 12.41 -13.87 -0.83
CA TRP A 184 11.38 -13.24 -1.66
C TRP A 184 10.82 -11.96 -1.07
N HIS A 185 11.22 -11.61 0.16
CA HIS A 185 10.79 -10.38 0.79
C HIS A 185 11.42 -9.17 0.08
N THR A 186 10.60 -8.13 -0.05
CA THR A 186 10.95 -6.81 -0.59
C THR A 186 10.11 -5.78 0.16
N MET A 187 10.15 -4.50 -0.21
CA MET A 187 9.34 -3.46 0.44
C MET A 187 7.86 -3.86 0.47
N ALA A 188 7.15 -3.54 1.56
CA ALA A 188 5.84 -4.12 1.87
C ALA A 188 4.82 -3.96 0.74
N ASP A 189 4.76 -2.78 0.13
CA ASP A 189 3.91 -2.45 -1.01
C ASP A 189 4.26 -3.29 -2.25
N ILE A 190 5.55 -3.40 -2.60
CA ILE A 190 6.02 -4.24 -3.71
C ILE A 190 5.77 -5.72 -3.42
N PHE A 191 5.92 -6.14 -2.17
CA PHE A 191 5.71 -7.53 -1.79
C PHE A 191 4.24 -7.94 -1.94
N LEU A 192 3.32 -7.05 -1.57
CA LEU A 192 1.88 -7.27 -1.71
C LEU A 192 1.40 -7.21 -3.16
N PHE A 193 1.94 -6.27 -3.94
CA PHE A 193 1.30 -5.86 -5.19
C PHE A 193 2.21 -5.82 -6.43
N GLY A 194 3.52 -5.88 -6.24
CA GLY A 194 4.51 -5.85 -7.31
C GLY A 194 4.48 -7.15 -8.12
N TRP A 195 3.60 -7.22 -9.12
CA TRP A 195 3.41 -8.43 -9.92
C TRP A 195 4.69 -8.89 -10.64
N ASN A 196 5.60 -8.00 -11.02
CA ASN A 196 6.82 -8.43 -11.70
C ASN A 196 7.91 -8.89 -10.72
N GLU A 197 7.84 -8.45 -9.45
CA GLU A 197 8.92 -8.64 -8.47
C GLU A 197 8.56 -9.62 -7.34
N SER A 198 7.28 -9.75 -7.00
CA SER A 198 6.81 -10.59 -5.89
C SER A 198 6.12 -11.85 -6.40
N PRO A 199 6.69 -13.05 -6.17
CA PRO A 199 6.01 -14.31 -6.49
C PRO A 199 4.77 -14.55 -5.60
N VAL A 200 4.65 -13.82 -4.49
CA VAL A 200 3.48 -13.88 -3.62
C VAL A 200 2.33 -13.06 -4.19
N ALA A 201 2.62 -11.93 -4.84
CA ALA A 201 1.62 -11.12 -5.53
C ALA A 201 0.85 -11.92 -6.60
N HIS A 202 1.49 -12.93 -7.23
CA HIS A 202 0.85 -13.83 -8.20
C HIS A 202 -0.26 -14.69 -7.62
N GLN A 203 -0.21 -14.92 -6.31
CA GLN A 203 -1.13 -15.79 -5.59
C GLN A 203 -2.16 -15.01 -4.78
N LEU A 204 -2.11 -13.68 -4.83
CA LEU A 204 -3.02 -12.78 -4.16
C LEU A 204 -4.07 -12.26 -5.16
N SER A 205 -5.31 -12.21 -4.71
CA SER A 205 -6.38 -11.53 -5.44
C SER A 205 -6.49 -10.10 -4.92
N THR A 206 -5.88 -9.16 -5.63
CA THR A 206 -5.90 -7.74 -5.25
C THR A 206 -7.14 -7.07 -5.82
N TYR A 207 -7.88 -6.40 -4.96
CA TYR A 207 -9.06 -5.61 -5.32
C TYR A 207 -8.83 -4.16 -4.95
N GLN A 208 -9.48 -3.27 -5.70
CA GLN A 208 -9.44 -1.84 -5.49
C GLN A 208 -10.85 -1.33 -5.21
N LEU A 209 -10.98 -0.61 -4.10
CA LEU A 209 -12.17 0.19 -3.82
C LEU A 209 -12.09 1.51 -4.61
N SER A 210 -13.15 1.83 -5.36
CA SER A 210 -13.21 3.02 -6.21
C SER A 210 -14.59 3.71 -6.09
N PRO A 211 -14.65 4.98 -5.63
CA PRO A 211 -13.55 5.77 -5.05
C PRO A 211 -12.91 5.11 -3.82
N ALA A 212 -11.65 5.48 -3.56
CA ALA A 212 -10.93 5.04 -2.37
C ALA A 212 -11.48 5.74 -1.11
N ALA A 213 -11.40 5.06 0.03
CA ALA A 213 -11.94 5.50 1.32
C ALA A 213 -10.89 6.06 2.29
N CYS A 214 -9.60 5.94 1.96
CA CYS A 214 -8.50 6.50 2.73
C CYS A 214 -7.52 7.21 1.80
N ILE A 215 -6.71 8.16 2.26
CA ILE A 215 -5.60 8.71 1.47
C ILE A 215 -4.49 9.16 2.40
N GLN A 216 -3.23 8.94 2.00
CA GLN A 216 -2.10 9.39 2.80
C GLN A 216 -2.00 10.92 2.79
N ASP A 217 -1.61 11.50 3.92
CA ASP A 217 -1.50 12.95 4.14
C ASP A 217 -0.66 13.65 3.05
N LYS A 218 0.47 13.02 2.68
CA LYS A 218 1.37 13.51 1.61
C LYS A 218 0.70 13.67 0.24
N PHE A 219 -0.40 12.95 -0.01
CA PHE A 219 -1.15 13.03 -1.28
C PHE A 219 -2.43 13.84 -1.18
N PHE A 220 -2.93 14.10 0.02
CA PHE A 220 -4.17 14.84 0.22
C PHE A 220 -4.05 16.31 -0.21
N HIS A 221 -2.90 16.93 0.06
CA HIS A 221 -2.64 18.33 -0.28
C HIS A 221 -1.93 18.54 -1.63
N ALA A 222 -1.51 17.47 -2.30
CA ALA A 222 -0.89 17.57 -3.61
C ALA A 222 -1.99 17.79 -4.66
N ALA A 223 -2.08 19.00 -5.25
CA ALA A 223 -2.97 19.25 -6.38
C ALA A 223 -2.77 18.14 -7.43
N ALA A 224 -3.85 17.60 -7.97
CA ALA A 224 -3.84 16.39 -8.80
C ALA A 224 -2.93 16.46 -10.05
N GLU A 225 -2.47 17.67 -10.41
CA GLU A 225 -1.55 17.99 -11.51
C GLU A 225 -0.09 18.24 -11.07
N ASN A 226 0.16 18.45 -9.77
CA ASN A 226 1.46 18.82 -9.21
C ASN A 226 2.20 17.69 -8.50
N ILE A 227 1.73 16.44 -8.61
CA ILE A 227 2.47 15.32 -8.02
C ILE A 227 3.66 14.96 -8.92
N VAL A 228 4.70 15.77 -8.78
CA VAL A 228 6.04 15.56 -9.31
C VAL A 228 6.80 14.74 -8.26
N PHE A 229 7.35 13.61 -8.71
CA PHE A 229 8.13 12.65 -7.96
C PHE A 229 9.10 13.28 -6.95
N THR A 230 8.87 13.03 -5.66
CA THR A 230 9.90 12.85 -4.63
C THR A 230 9.27 12.17 -3.41
N SER A 231 9.71 10.94 -3.11
CA SER A 231 9.55 10.34 -1.77
C SER A 231 10.52 11.03 -0.82
N THR A 232 10.13 11.27 0.43
CA THR A 232 11.00 11.84 1.48
C THR A 232 12.16 10.92 1.90
N ILE A 233 12.33 9.79 1.21
CA ILE A 233 13.43 8.82 1.38
C ILE A 233 14.48 8.95 0.26
N ASP A 234 14.19 9.65 -0.84
CA ASP A 234 15.14 9.83 -1.94
C ASP A 234 15.77 11.23 -1.90
N ALA A 235 17.09 11.29 -2.03
CA ALA A 235 17.81 12.54 -2.19
C ALA A 235 17.23 13.35 -3.37
N PRO A 236 17.10 14.69 -3.24
CA PRO A 236 16.47 15.50 -4.27
C PRO A 236 17.21 15.38 -5.60
N LEU A 237 16.47 15.05 -6.66
CA LEU A 237 17.00 15.03 -8.03
C LEU A 237 17.53 16.42 -8.40
N THR A 238 18.70 16.44 -9.05
CA THR A 238 19.36 17.68 -9.46
C THR A 238 18.57 18.40 -10.56
N HIS A 239 18.68 19.73 -10.63
CA HIS A 239 17.98 20.58 -11.60
C HIS A 239 18.17 20.15 -13.07
N ALA A 240 19.29 19.51 -13.40
CA ALA A 240 19.59 18.99 -14.73
C ALA A 240 18.75 17.75 -15.11
N GLN A 241 18.28 16.96 -14.15
CA GLN A 241 17.41 15.79 -14.39
C GLN A 241 15.95 16.19 -14.62
N LYS A 242 15.51 17.35 -14.09
CA LYS A 242 14.16 17.91 -14.30
C LYS A 242 13.90 18.35 -15.75
N GLN A 243 14.92 18.71 -16.51
CA GLN A 243 14.76 19.30 -17.85
C GLN A 243 14.72 18.30 -19.02
N ARG A 244 14.90 16.98 -18.78
CA ARG A 244 15.05 15.99 -19.86
C ARG A 244 13.88 15.02 -20.07
N SER A 245 12.73 15.25 -19.45
CA SER A 245 11.51 14.48 -19.72
C SER A 245 10.59 15.21 -20.71
N THR A 246 10.52 14.68 -21.93
CA THR A 246 9.61 15.07 -23.00
C THR A 246 8.15 15.04 -22.55
N HIS A 247 7.62 16.21 -22.16
CA HIS A 247 6.25 16.40 -21.68
C HIS A 247 5.17 15.84 -22.65
N TRP A 248 5.46 15.85 -23.96
CA TRP A 248 4.58 15.31 -25.00
C TRP A 248 4.51 13.77 -25.00
N LYS A 249 5.64 13.07 -24.79
CA LYS A 249 5.66 11.60 -24.68
C LYS A 249 4.92 11.14 -23.43
N ALA A 250 5.03 11.87 -22.33
CA ALA A 250 4.29 11.59 -21.10
C ALA A 250 2.78 11.74 -21.29
N LYS A 251 2.32 12.80 -21.95
CA LYS A 251 0.90 13.00 -22.31
C LYS A 251 0.38 11.92 -23.28
N ALA A 252 1.14 11.60 -24.33
CA ALA A 252 0.78 10.54 -25.27
C ALA A 252 0.68 9.16 -24.59
N THR A 253 1.62 8.84 -23.70
CA THR A 253 1.59 7.59 -22.91
C THR A 253 0.41 7.55 -21.96
N ALA A 254 0.05 8.67 -21.34
CA ALA A 254 -1.12 8.76 -20.46
C ALA A 254 -2.43 8.54 -21.22
N LEU A 255 -2.60 9.15 -22.40
CA LEU A 255 -3.75 8.95 -23.29
C LEU A 255 -3.85 7.50 -23.77
N LEU A 256 -2.72 6.92 -24.18
CA LEU A 256 -2.65 5.53 -24.62
C LEU A 256 -3.05 4.56 -23.49
N ARG A 257 -2.60 4.81 -22.26
CA ARG A 257 -3.01 4.02 -21.08
C ARG A 257 -4.51 4.14 -20.81
N VAL A 258 -5.09 5.34 -20.89
CA VAL A 258 -6.55 5.52 -20.75
C VAL A 258 -7.29 4.73 -21.83
N ALA A 259 -6.86 4.81 -23.09
CA ALA A 259 -7.42 4.02 -24.18
C ALA A 259 -7.28 2.50 -23.96
N GLN A 260 -6.22 2.05 -23.30
CA GLN A 260 -6.01 0.65 -22.89
C GLN A 260 -6.82 0.23 -21.65
N GLY A 261 -7.71 1.10 -21.15
CA GLY A 261 -8.61 0.82 -20.03
C GLY A 261 -8.03 1.14 -18.65
N TYR A 262 -6.93 1.90 -18.58
CA TYR A 262 -6.35 2.29 -17.30
C TYR A 262 -7.11 3.48 -16.68
N ARG A 263 -7.43 3.36 -15.40
CA ARG A 263 -8.23 4.33 -14.63
C ARG A 263 -7.42 4.88 -13.47
N LYS A 264 -7.59 6.16 -13.19
CA LYS A 264 -7.10 6.78 -11.94
C LYS A 264 -8.15 6.55 -10.87
N VAL A 265 -7.78 5.94 -9.76
CA VAL A 265 -8.66 5.87 -8.58
C VAL A 265 -8.37 7.07 -7.72
N VAL A 266 -9.42 7.79 -7.37
CA VAL A 266 -9.37 8.99 -6.54
C VAL A 266 -9.91 8.67 -5.15
N PHE A 267 -9.47 9.45 -4.18
CA PHE A 267 -10.06 9.47 -2.85
C PHE A 267 -11.39 10.23 -2.89
N ALA A 268 -12.40 9.72 -2.20
CA ALA A 268 -13.59 10.46 -1.85
C ALA A 268 -13.73 10.43 -0.32
N PRO A 269 -13.78 11.62 0.34
CA PRO A 269 -14.04 11.71 1.77
C PRO A 269 -15.42 11.16 2.10
#